data_AF-A0A1B7W3U8-F1
#
_entry.id   AF-A0A1B7W3U8-F1
#
_cell.length_a   1.000
_cell.length_b   1.000
_cell.length_c   1.000
_cell.angle_alpha   90.00
_cell.angle_beta   90.00
_cell.angle_gamma   90.00
#
_symmetry.space_group_name_H-M   'P 1'
#
loop_
_entity.id
_entity.type
_entity.pdbx_description
1 polymer ?
#
loop_
_entity_poly.entity_id
_entity_poly.type
_entity_poly.pdbx_seq_one_letter_code
_entity_poly.pdbx_strand_id
1 'polypeptide(L)'
;LEEKLKASNERNGILLKAIPETIKLGTGRRSTDELEFLVKSLTENPIIDRQSTEALIRLEVHVMENSSKMQQIEKMLFWDDSSLMSRIKALEVYQQNDDDNWQEFENNKDKIEDLSRISTMITNIPGGLKTWNIMFIIFQMLGIFVIDVGVRLFNLETLIPIERKNQ
;
A
#
# COMPACT_ATOMS: atom_id res chain seq x y z
N LEU A 1 37.97 9.21 3.64
CA LEU A 1 38.46 7.82 3.78
C LEU A 1 39.64 7.56 2.84
N GLU A 2 39.52 7.94 1.57
CA GLU A 2 40.58 7.83 0.56
C GLU A 2 41.93 8.44 0.95
N GLU A 3 41.94 9.65 1.52
CA GLU A 3 43.18 10.30 1.95
C GLU A 3 43.96 9.52 3.03
N LYS A 4 43.24 8.93 3.99
CA LYS A 4 43.82 8.07 5.02
C LYS A 4 44.36 6.77 4.43
N LEU A 5 43.66 6.20 3.45
CA LEU A 5 44.10 5.00 2.73
C LEU A 5 45.38 5.28 1.93
N LYS A 6 45.46 6.44 1.26
CA LYS A 6 46.61 6.89 0.48
C LYS A 6 47.85 7.08 1.37
N ALA A 7 47.72 7.80 2.48
CA ALA A 7 48.81 8.01 3.43
C ALA A 7 49.30 6.69 4.07
N SER A 8 48.38 5.77 4.37
CA SER A 8 48.74 4.43 4.88
C SER A 8 49.49 3.60 3.85
N ASN A 9 49.10 3.67 2.58
CA ASN A 9 49.73 2.92 1.50
C ASN A 9 51.14 3.45 1.20
N GLU A 10 51.32 4.76 1.26
CA GLU A 10 52.61 5.42 1.09
C GLU A 10 53.58 5.08 2.23
N ARG A 11 53.09 5.09 3.48
CA ARG A 11 53.87 4.66 4.66
C ARG A 11 54.26 3.18 4.58
N ASN A 12 53.35 2.30 4.16
CA ASN A 12 53.66 0.88 3.95
C ASN A 12 54.70 0.69 2.84
N GLY A 13 54.65 1.48 1.76
CA GLY A 13 55.65 1.43 0.69
C GLY A 13 57.06 1.82 1.17
N ILE A 14 57.16 2.83 2.04
CA ILE A 14 58.44 3.24 2.64
C ILE A 14 58.97 2.15 3.58
N LEU A 15 58.10 1.56 4.41
CA LEU A 15 58.48 0.50 5.34
C LEU A 15 58.99 -0.74 4.60
N LEU A 16 58.28 -1.18 3.55
CA LEU A 16 58.69 -2.33 2.73
C LEU A 16 60.06 -2.11 2.09
N LYS A 17 60.33 -0.91 1.58
CA LYS A 17 61.64 -0.56 1.00
C LYS A 17 62.78 -0.54 2.02
N ALA A 18 62.48 -0.31 3.31
CA ALA A 18 63.46 -0.29 4.39
C ALA A 18 63.78 -1.68 4.97
N ILE A 19 62.98 -2.72 4.65
CA ILE A 19 63.21 -4.09 5.16
C ILE A 19 64.57 -4.66 4.70
N PRO A 20 64.97 -4.57 3.41
CA PRO A 20 66.29 -5.02 2.99
C PRO A 20 67.44 -4.29 3.70
N GLU A 21 67.30 -2.98 3.94
CA GLU A 21 68.34 -2.18 4.61
C GLU A 21 68.44 -2.49 6.11
N THR A 22 67.31 -2.77 6.77
CA THR A 22 67.30 -3.17 8.19
C THR A 22 67.84 -4.58 8.40
N ILE A 23 67.68 -5.48 7.44
CA ILE A 23 68.32 -6.80 7.43
C ILE A 23 69.86 -6.68 7.41
N LYS A 24 70.42 -5.70 6.69
CA LYS A 24 71.87 -5.42 6.68
C LYS A 24 72.42 -4.90 8.00
N LEU A 25 71.63 -4.12 8.74
CA LEU A 25 72.02 -3.51 10.01
C LEU A 25 71.91 -4.49 11.19
N GLY A 26 71.20 -5.61 11.02
CA GLY A 26 71.05 -6.69 11.99
C GLY A 26 72.32 -7.54 12.13
N THR A 27 73.34 -7.00 12.80
CA THR A 27 74.53 -7.74 13.22
C THR A 27 74.14 -8.78 14.28
N GLY A 28 73.97 -10.07 13.92
CA GLY A 28 74.05 -11.09 14.97
C GLY A 28 73.61 -12.52 14.74
N ARG A 29 72.68 -12.87 13.83
CA ARG A 29 72.30 -14.28 13.68
C ARG A 29 71.49 -14.54 12.40
N ARG A 30 72.15 -15.13 11.39
CA ARG A 30 71.54 -15.76 10.20
C ARG A 30 70.70 -14.85 9.28
N SER A 31 71.21 -13.68 8.90
CA SER A 31 70.83 -13.14 7.58
C SER A 31 71.75 -13.79 6.55
N THR A 32 71.23 -14.74 5.77
CA THR A 32 71.95 -15.28 4.62
C THR A 32 71.76 -14.35 3.43
N ASP A 33 72.76 -14.20 2.56
CA ASP A 33 72.67 -13.40 1.32
C ASP A 33 71.44 -13.81 0.47
N GLU A 34 71.03 -15.06 0.59
CA GLU A 34 69.83 -15.63 -0.03
C GLU A 34 68.52 -15.07 0.54
N LEU A 35 68.43 -14.84 1.86
CA LEU A 35 67.28 -14.18 2.49
C LEU A 35 67.20 -12.71 2.08
N GLU A 36 68.34 -12.01 2.00
CA GLU A 36 68.40 -10.64 1.49
C GLU A 36 67.93 -10.57 0.03
N PHE A 37 68.45 -11.46 -0.81
CA PHE A 37 68.07 -11.55 -2.22
C PHE A 37 66.59 -11.85 -2.40
N LEU A 38 66.04 -12.81 -1.63
CA LEU A 38 64.62 -13.15 -1.67
C LEU A 38 63.74 -11.98 -1.23
N VAL A 39 64.09 -11.32 -0.12
CA VAL A 39 63.30 -10.17 0.36
C VAL A 39 63.36 -9.02 -0.65
N LYS A 40 64.54 -8.73 -1.21
CA LYS A 40 64.67 -7.71 -2.26
C LYS A 40 63.88 -8.07 -3.51
N SER A 41 63.99 -9.31 -3.96
CA SER A 41 63.25 -9.81 -5.14
C SER A 41 61.74 -9.77 -4.93
N LEU A 42 61.24 -10.14 -3.75
CA LEU A 42 59.82 -10.05 -3.38
C LEU A 42 59.33 -8.62 -3.17
N THR A 43 60.21 -7.71 -2.78
CA THR A 43 59.88 -6.28 -2.63
C THR A 43 59.79 -5.59 -3.99
N GLU A 44 60.66 -5.98 -4.94
CA GLU A 44 60.68 -5.46 -6.30
C GLU A 44 59.64 -6.15 -7.20
N ASN A 45 59.38 -7.44 -6.98
CA ASN A 45 58.39 -8.26 -7.69
C ASN A 45 57.52 -9.01 -6.67
N PRO A 46 56.47 -8.37 -6.13
CA PRO A 46 55.58 -9.02 -5.18
C PRO A 46 54.87 -10.21 -5.86
N ILE A 47 54.73 -11.32 -5.12
CA ILE A 47 54.05 -12.54 -5.59
C ILE A 47 52.60 -12.24 -6.01
N ILE A 48 51.98 -11.25 -5.37
CA ILE A 48 50.67 -10.74 -5.73
C ILE A 48 50.85 -9.38 -6.39
N ASP A 49 50.50 -9.31 -7.66
CA ASP A 49 50.55 -8.08 -8.42
C ASP A 49 49.62 -7.01 -7.81
N ARG A 50 50.10 -5.78 -7.77
CA ARG A 50 49.40 -4.65 -7.15
C ARG A 50 48.12 -4.31 -7.90
N GLN A 51 48.10 -4.48 -9.22
CA GLN A 51 46.87 -4.27 -10.01
C GLN A 51 45.83 -5.33 -9.67
N SER A 52 46.26 -6.57 -9.46
CA SER A 52 45.37 -7.67 -9.03
C SER A 52 44.73 -7.37 -7.67
N THR A 53 45.48 -6.79 -6.73
CA THR A 53 44.96 -6.40 -5.42
C THR A 53 43.97 -5.24 -5.51
N GLU A 54 44.28 -4.21 -6.31
CA GLU A 54 43.36 -3.08 -6.54
C GLU A 54 42.09 -3.51 -7.27
N ALA A 55 42.18 -4.44 -8.23
CA ALA A 55 41.03 -5.03 -8.90
C ALA A 55 40.14 -5.80 -7.92
N LEU A 56 40.74 -6.55 -6.99
CA LEU A 56 40.02 -7.28 -5.95
C LEU A 56 39.26 -6.33 -5.01
N ILE A 57 39.91 -5.24 -4.57
CA ILE A 57 39.29 -4.22 -3.71
C ILE A 57 38.12 -3.54 -4.43
N ARG A 58 38.28 -3.18 -5.71
CA ARG A 58 37.19 -2.58 -6.50
C ARG A 58 36.01 -3.54 -6.65
N LEU A 59 36.30 -4.83 -6.88
CA LEU A 59 35.26 -5.84 -6.98
C LEU A 59 34.51 -6.00 -5.66
N GLU A 60 35.22 -6.03 -4.53
CA GLU A 60 34.63 -6.10 -3.19
C GLU A 60 33.68 -4.92 -2.94
N VAL A 61 34.11 -3.70 -3.24
CA VAL A 61 33.27 -2.49 -3.11
C VAL A 61 32.03 -2.60 -3.99
N HIS A 62 32.18 -3.00 -5.26
CA HIS A 62 31.04 -3.18 -6.16
C HIS A 62 30.06 -4.26 -5.67
N VAL A 63 30.55 -5.37 -5.12
CA VAL A 63 29.72 -6.43 -4.55
C VAL A 63 28.95 -5.92 -3.34
N MET A 64 29.60 -5.17 -2.44
CA MET A 64 28.93 -4.53 -1.30
C MET A 64 27.85 -3.55 -1.73
N GLU A 65 28.14 -2.68 -2.70
CA GLU A 65 27.15 -1.72 -3.21
C GLU A 65 25.96 -2.43 -3.88
N ASN A 66 26.22 -3.45 -4.68
CA ASN A 66 25.16 -4.23 -5.33
C ASN A 66 24.32 -4.99 -4.31
N SER A 67 24.93 -5.53 -3.26
CA SER A 67 24.22 -6.18 -2.15
C SER A 67 23.28 -5.19 -1.44
N SER A 68 23.75 -3.96 -1.15
CA SER A 68 22.92 -2.90 -0.57
C SER A 68 21.75 -2.49 -1.47
N LYS A 69 21.99 -2.34 -2.78
CA LYS A 69 20.93 -2.05 -3.76
C LYS A 69 19.90 -3.18 -3.83
N MET A 70 20.35 -4.43 -3.80
CA MET A 70 19.47 -5.60 -3.79
C MET A 70 18.56 -5.62 -2.56
N GLN A 71 19.11 -5.35 -1.37
CA GLN A 71 18.32 -5.25 -0.13
C GLN A 71 17.29 -4.12 -0.17
N GLN A 72 17.62 -2.99 -0.82
CA GLN A 72 16.66 -1.90 -1.01
C GLN A 72 15.53 -2.28 -1.97
N ILE A 73 15.86 -2.96 -3.07
CA ILE A 73 14.85 -3.49 -4.01
C ILE A 73 13.95 -4.49 -3.30
N GLU A 74 14.52 -5.41 -2.51
CA GLU A 74 13.75 -6.39 -1.72
C GLU A 74 12.78 -5.70 -0.75
N LYS A 75 13.25 -4.68 0.00
CA LYS A 75 12.37 -3.88 0.86
C LYS A 75 11.24 -3.21 0.07
N MET A 76 11.55 -2.61 -1.07
CA MET A 76 10.54 -1.97 -1.91
C MET A 76 9.51 -2.97 -2.46
N LEU A 77 9.93 -4.21 -2.75
CA LEU A 77 9.07 -5.22 -3.36
C LEU A 77 8.17 -5.94 -2.36
N PHE A 78 8.61 -6.09 -1.10
CA PHE A 78 7.92 -6.90 -0.09
C PHE A 78 7.38 -6.11 1.10
N TRP A 79 7.97 -4.97 1.44
CA TRP A 79 7.69 -4.26 2.70
C TRP A 79 7.06 -2.89 2.51
N ASP A 80 7.22 -2.28 1.33
CA ASP A 80 6.61 -0.99 1.06
C ASP A 80 5.09 -1.16 0.81
N ASP A 81 4.28 -0.25 1.34
CA ASP A 81 2.83 -0.26 1.12
C ASP A 81 2.49 0.04 -0.34
N SER A 82 3.41 0.69 -1.06
CA SER A 82 3.34 0.87 -2.52
C SER A 82 3.74 -0.38 -3.33
N SER A 83 4.22 -1.42 -2.65
CA SER A 83 4.71 -2.64 -3.30
C SER A 83 3.61 -3.33 -4.10
N LEU A 84 4.04 -3.97 -5.19
CA LEU A 84 3.15 -4.79 -6.02
C LEU A 84 2.45 -5.87 -5.18
N MET A 85 3.13 -6.43 -4.18
CA MET A 85 2.55 -7.45 -3.30
C MET A 85 1.39 -6.89 -2.47
N SER A 86 1.57 -5.73 -1.83
CA SER A 86 0.49 -5.07 -1.06
C SER A 86 -0.69 -4.72 -1.95
N ARG A 87 -0.43 -4.24 -3.17
CA ARG A 87 -1.47 -3.94 -4.17
C ARG A 87 -2.20 -5.19 -4.66
N ILE A 88 -1.50 -6.30 -4.88
CA ILE A 88 -2.08 -7.59 -5.25
C ILE A 88 -2.99 -8.10 -4.13
N LYS A 89 -2.52 -8.04 -2.88
CA LYS A 89 -3.33 -8.45 -1.72
C LYS A 89 -4.58 -7.59 -1.56
N ALA A 90 -4.49 -6.28 -1.79
CA ALA A 90 -5.64 -5.41 -1.78
C ALA A 90 -6.65 -5.79 -2.89
N LEU A 91 -6.16 -6.06 -4.11
CA LEU A 91 -7.01 -6.52 -5.22
C LEU A 91 -7.68 -7.86 -4.93
N GLU A 92 -6.98 -8.80 -4.30
CA GLU A 92 -7.55 -10.08 -3.87
C GLU A 92 -8.70 -9.90 -2.88
N VAL A 93 -8.54 -9.00 -1.90
CA VAL A 93 -9.61 -8.64 -0.95
C VAL A 93 -10.80 -7.99 -1.67
N TYR A 94 -10.54 -7.07 -2.61
CA TYR A 94 -11.62 -6.45 -3.39
C TYR A 94 -12.36 -7.47 -4.26
N GLN A 95 -11.64 -8.37 -4.92
CA GLN A 95 -12.23 -9.42 -5.74
C GLN A 95 -13.09 -10.36 -4.90
N GLN A 96 -12.61 -10.77 -3.73
CA GLN A 96 -13.39 -11.61 -2.82
C GLN A 96 -14.66 -10.90 -2.35
N ASN A 97 -14.56 -9.61 -2.01
CA ASN A 97 -15.72 -8.83 -1.60
C ASN A 97 -16.73 -8.63 -2.75
N ASP A 98 -16.25 -8.50 -3.99
CA ASP A 98 -17.11 -8.44 -5.17
C ASP A 98 -17.82 -9.78 -5.41
N ASP A 99 -17.11 -10.91 -5.28
CA ASP A 99 -17.71 -12.25 -5.40
C ASP A 99 -18.79 -12.48 -4.34
N ASP A 100 -18.53 -12.08 -3.09
CA ASP A 100 -19.52 -12.14 -2.00
C ASP A 100 -20.74 -11.26 -2.30
N ASN A 101 -20.54 -10.04 -2.82
CA ASN A 101 -21.62 -9.14 -3.22
C ASN A 101 -22.44 -9.71 -4.39
N TRP A 102 -21.80 -10.34 -5.38
CA TRP A 102 -22.49 -10.99 -6.49
C TRP A 102 -23.31 -12.18 -6.00
N GLN A 103 -22.79 -12.94 -5.04
CA GLN A 103 -23.52 -14.03 -4.42
C GLN A 103 -24.72 -13.54 -3.61
N GLU A 104 -24.57 -12.44 -2.87
CA GLU A 104 -25.68 -11.78 -2.17
C GLU A 104 -26.73 -11.26 -3.16
N PHE A 105 -26.31 -10.69 -4.29
CA PHE A 105 -27.21 -10.25 -5.35
C PHE A 105 -27.98 -11.41 -5.97
N GLU A 106 -27.31 -12.54 -6.29
CA GLU A 106 -27.98 -13.74 -6.81
C GLU A 106 -28.96 -14.32 -5.78
N ASN A 107 -28.62 -14.33 -4.49
CA ASN A 107 -29.52 -14.75 -3.41
C ASN A 107 -30.72 -13.81 -3.23
N ASN A 108 -30.57 -12.53 -3.54
CA ASN A 108 -31.64 -11.53 -3.46
C ASN A 108 -32.39 -11.34 -4.78
N LYS A 109 -32.00 -12.06 -5.84
CA LYS A 109 -32.63 -12.02 -7.17
C LYS A 109 -34.13 -12.32 -7.10
N ASP A 110 -34.52 -13.31 -6.30
CA ASP A 110 -35.93 -13.67 -6.11
C ASP A 110 -36.73 -12.53 -5.47
N LYS A 111 -36.14 -11.78 -4.52
CA LYS A 111 -36.78 -10.59 -3.92
C LYS A 111 -36.90 -9.45 -4.91
N ILE A 112 -35.91 -9.27 -5.79
CA ILE A 112 -35.93 -8.26 -6.86
C ILE A 112 -36.97 -8.63 -7.90
N GLU A 113 -37.10 -9.91 -8.24
CA GLU A 113 -38.15 -10.41 -9.12
C GLU A 113 -39.53 -10.22 -8.50
N ASP A 114 -39.70 -10.49 -7.21
CA ASP A 114 -40.94 -10.23 -6.47
C ASP A 114 -41.29 -8.75 -6.41
N LEU A 115 -40.32 -7.85 -6.22
CA LEU A 115 -40.52 -6.40 -6.29
C LEU A 115 -40.94 -5.95 -7.69
N SER A 116 -40.36 -6.53 -8.74
CA SER A 116 -40.74 -6.28 -10.13
C SER A 116 -42.16 -6.79 -10.42
N ARG A 117 -42.54 -7.94 -9.86
CA ARG A 117 -43.91 -8.47 -9.93
C ARG A 117 -44.90 -7.59 -9.17
N ILE A 118 -44.56 -7.09 -7.98
CA ILE A 118 -45.38 -6.15 -7.21
C ILE A 118 -45.54 -4.82 -7.96
N SER A 119 -44.47 -4.29 -8.54
CA SER A 119 -44.51 -3.10 -9.41
C SER A 119 -45.42 -3.32 -10.61
N THR A 120 -45.31 -4.48 -11.25
CA THR A 120 -46.16 -4.87 -12.39
C THR A 120 -47.63 -5.06 -11.97
N MET A 121 -47.90 -5.58 -10.78
CA MET A 121 -49.25 -5.64 -10.22
C MET A 121 -49.82 -4.25 -9.97
N ILE A 122 -49.01 -3.31 -9.44
CA ILE A 122 -49.42 -1.92 -9.17
C ILE A 122 -49.73 -1.18 -10.48
N THR A 123 -48.92 -1.37 -11.53
CA THR A 123 -49.15 -0.73 -12.83
C THR A 123 -50.32 -1.35 -13.60
N ASN A 124 -50.59 -2.65 -13.40
CA ASN A 124 -51.73 -3.35 -13.99
C ASN A 124 -53.01 -3.30 -13.14
N ILE A 125 -53.05 -2.52 -12.03
CA ILE A 125 -54.29 -2.28 -11.31
C ILE A 125 -55.31 -1.69 -12.31
N PRO A 126 -56.46 -2.35 -12.54
CA PRO A 126 -57.45 -1.86 -13.48
C PRO A 126 -57.81 -0.42 -13.12
N GLY A 127 -57.79 0.49 -14.10
CA GLY A 127 -57.88 1.94 -13.88
C GLY A 127 -59.08 2.40 -13.04
N GLY A 128 -60.12 1.56 -12.96
CA GLY A 128 -61.24 1.72 -12.03
C GLY A 128 -60.83 1.76 -10.56
N LEU A 129 -59.91 0.92 -10.08
CA LEU A 129 -59.48 0.91 -8.66
C LEU A 129 -58.63 2.13 -8.29
N LYS A 130 -57.73 2.55 -9.19
CA LYS A 130 -56.93 3.77 -9.00
C LYS A 130 -57.84 5.01 -8.93
N THR A 131 -58.82 5.07 -9.83
CA THR A 131 -59.85 6.12 -9.83
C THR A 131 -60.73 6.05 -8.59
N TRP A 132 -61.08 4.84 -8.13
CA TRP A 132 -61.90 4.64 -6.93
C TRP A 132 -61.22 5.10 -5.66
N ASN A 133 -59.93 4.82 -5.49
CA ASN A 133 -59.13 5.31 -4.36
C ASN A 133 -59.04 6.85 -4.35
N ILE A 134 -58.83 7.47 -5.52
CA ILE A 134 -58.81 8.94 -5.65
C ILE A 134 -60.19 9.53 -5.33
N MET A 135 -61.26 8.92 -5.84
CA MET A 135 -62.64 9.29 -5.52
C MET A 135 -62.93 9.20 -4.02
N PHE A 136 -62.43 8.16 -3.35
CA PHE A 136 -62.61 7.99 -1.91
C PHE A 136 -61.94 9.13 -1.13
N ILE A 137 -60.72 9.52 -1.50
CA ILE A 137 -60.00 10.64 -0.87
C ILE A 137 -60.78 11.96 -1.05
N ILE A 138 -61.24 12.22 -2.27
CA ILE A 138 -62.03 13.44 -2.58
C ILE A 138 -63.34 13.45 -1.78
N PHE A 139 -64.00 12.30 -1.68
CA PHE A 139 -65.26 12.17 -0.93
C PHE A 139 -65.06 12.38 0.58
N GLN A 140 -63.96 11.89 1.16
CA GLN A 140 -63.62 12.13 2.57
C GLN A 140 -63.36 13.61 2.83
N MET A 141 -62.62 14.29 1.94
CA MET A 141 -62.36 15.74 2.06
C MET A 141 -63.65 16.56 1.95
N LEU A 142 -64.54 16.21 1.02
CA LEU A 142 -65.87 16.83 0.89
C LEU A 142 -66.74 16.56 2.12
N GLY A 143 -66.72 15.34 2.66
CA GLY A 143 -67.46 14.98 3.86
C GLY A 143 -67.05 15.83 5.06
N ILE A 144 -65.74 15.96 5.30
CA ILE A 144 -65.20 16.82 6.38
C ILE A 144 -65.61 18.29 6.15
N PHE A 145 -65.54 18.77 4.91
CA PHE A 145 -65.94 20.14 4.57
C PHE A 145 -67.44 20.40 4.82
N VAL A 146 -68.32 19.47 4.42
CA VAL A 146 -69.76 19.59 4.66
C VAL A 146 -70.07 19.53 6.16
N ILE A 147 -69.37 18.69 6.91
CA ILE A 147 -69.48 18.64 8.37
C ILE A 147 -69.05 19.98 8.99
N ASP A 148 -67.91 20.55 8.58
CA ASP A 148 -67.43 21.85 9.09
C ASP A 148 -68.41 23.00 8.77
N VAL A 149 -68.91 23.06 7.53
CA VAL A 149 -69.91 24.06 7.11
C VAL A 149 -71.24 23.87 7.82
N GLY A 150 -71.68 22.61 8.02
CA GLY A 150 -72.91 22.28 8.75
C GLY A 150 -72.83 22.70 10.22
N VAL A 151 -71.73 22.40 10.90
CA VAL A 151 -71.54 22.84 12.30
C VAL A 151 -71.60 24.38 12.39
N ARG A 152 -71.01 25.08 11.42
CA ARG A 152 -70.97 26.55 11.39
C ARG A 152 -72.31 27.21 11.04
N LEU A 153 -73.11 26.62 10.14
CA LEU A 153 -74.43 27.14 9.76
C LEU A 153 -75.51 26.89 10.81
N PHE A 154 -75.47 25.72 11.46
CA PHE A 154 -76.46 25.34 12.48
C PHE A 154 -76.04 25.71 13.91
N ASN A 155 -74.90 26.42 14.10
CA ASN A 155 -74.37 26.85 15.39
C ASN A 155 -74.26 25.69 16.41
N LEU A 156 -73.87 24.51 15.93
CA LEU A 156 -73.75 23.27 16.74
C LEU A 156 -72.42 23.18 17.50
N GLU A 157 -71.74 24.31 17.70
CA GLU A 157 -70.44 24.41 18.40
C GLU A 157 -70.47 23.84 19.84
N THR A 158 -71.65 23.67 20.43
CA THR A 158 -71.85 23.10 21.77
C THR A 158 -71.91 21.56 21.81
N LEU A 159 -72.11 20.89 20.67
CA LEU A 159 -72.23 19.42 20.59
C LEU A 159 -70.99 18.74 20.02
N ILE A 160 -70.22 19.43 19.18
CA ILE A 160 -68.95 18.93 18.64
C ILE A 160 -67.89 20.02 18.89
N PRO A 161 -67.03 19.88 19.91
CA PRO A 161 -66.00 20.87 20.18
C PRO A 161 -64.96 20.86 19.05
N ILE A 162 -64.98 21.90 18.22
CA ILE A 162 -63.94 22.13 17.22
C ILE A 162 -62.77 22.80 17.94
N GLU A 163 -61.74 22.02 18.27
CA GLU A 163 -60.53 22.55 18.92
C GLU A 163 -59.72 23.37 17.91
N ARG A 164 -59.97 24.69 17.87
CA ARG A 164 -59.16 25.62 17.08
C ARG A 164 -57.86 25.89 17.83
N LYS A 165 -56.76 25.33 17.34
CA LYS A 165 -55.43 25.70 17.80
C LYS A 165 -55.12 27.11 17.28
N ASN A 166 -55.29 28.12 18.12
CA ASN A 166 -54.93 29.50 17.82
C ASN A 166 -53.42 29.56 17.55
N GLN A 167 -53.05 30.11 16.39
CA GLN A 167 -51.70 30.66 16.17
C GLN A 167 -51.59 32.01 16.89
#